data_AF-A0A357V2B0-F1
#
_entry.id   AF-A0A357V2B0-F1
#
_cell.length_a   1.000
_cell.length_b   1.000
_cell.length_c   1.000
_cell.angle_alpha   90.00
_cell.angle_beta   90.00
_cell.angle_gamma   90.00
#
_symmetry.space_group_name_H-M   'P 1'
#
loop_
_entity.id
_entity.type
_entity.pdbx_description
1 polymer ?
#
loop_
_entity_poly.entity_id
_entity_poly.type
_entity_poly.pdbx_seq_one_letter_code
_entity_poly.pdbx_strand_id
1 'polypeptide(L)'
;GYRMGHGAVLDHMFLDGLEDAYDKGRLMGTFAEDTATHYQFTRDAQDDFALTSLARAKTAIEDGTFDPEVTPVTVKTRKGEV
;
A
#
# COMPACT_ATOMS: atom_id res chain seq x y z
N GLY A 1 -32.62 -6.12 -1.22
CA GLY A 1 -32.69 -4.67 -0.95
C GLY A 1 -33.00 -4.47 0.52
N TYR A 2 -32.33 -3.50 1.17
CA TYR A 2 -32.61 -3.15 2.55
C TYR A 2 -34.10 -2.78 2.71
N ARG A 3 -34.86 -3.59 3.44
CA ARG A 3 -36.33 -3.41 3.59
C ARG A 3 -36.69 -2.27 4.54
N MET A 4 -35.92 -2.08 5.62
CA MET A 4 -35.99 -0.96 6.57
C MET A 4 -34.72 -0.97 7.43
N GLY A 5 -34.18 0.20 7.77
CA GLY A 5 -32.93 0.36 8.53
C GLY A 5 -31.77 0.94 7.70
N HIS A 6 -30.65 1.25 8.36
CA HIS A 6 -29.46 1.78 7.69
C HIS A 6 -28.71 0.68 6.93
N GLY A 7 -28.37 0.95 5.67
CA GLY A 7 -27.43 0.16 4.89
C GLY A 7 -26.10 0.91 4.78
N ALA A 8 -24.99 0.18 4.81
CA ALA A 8 -23.66 0.73 4.56
C ALA A 8 -23.15 0.20 3.21
N VAL A 9 -22.53 1.07 2.43
CA VAL A 9 -21.70 0.67 1.29
C VAL A 9 -20.26 0.65 1.81
N LEU A 10 -19.62 -0.50 1.71
CA LEU A 10 -18.26 -0.71 2.21
C LEU A 10 -17.26 -0.64 1.06
N ASP A 11 -16.07 -0.13 1.36
CA ASP A 11 -14.95 -0.16 0.42
C ASP A 11 -14.25 -1.52 0.51
N HIS A 12 -14.28 -2.27 -0.59
CA HIS A 12 -13.64 -3.58 -0.68
C HIS A 12 -12.12 -3.53 -0.50
N MET A 13 -11.44 -2.44 -0.86
CA MET A 13 -9.99 -2.32 -0.68
C MET A 13 -9.64 -2.35 0.81
N PHE A 14 -10.45 -1.68 1.63
CA PHE A 14 -10.29 -1.69 3.08
C PHE A 14 -10.73 -3.03 3.67
N LEU A 15 -11.95 -3.46 3.37
CA LEU A 15 -12.56 -4.63 3.98
C LEU A 15 -11.84 -5.94 3.64
N ASP A 16 -11.39 -6.10 2.39
CA ASP A 16 -10.83 -7.38 1.91
C ASP A 16 -9.30 -7.40 1.99
N GLY A 17 -8.63 -6.24 2.11
CA GLY A 17 -7.17 -6.14 1.97
C GLY A 17 -6.40 -5.47 3.11
N LEU A 18 -7.02 -4.54 3.85
CA LEU A 18 -6.30 -3.65 4.79
C LEU A 18 -6.88 -3.65 6.21
N GLU A 19 -8.04 -4.27 6.43
CA GLU A 19 -8.65 -4.46 7.73
C GLU A 19 -8.30 -5.85 8.27
N ASP A 20 -8.04 -5.94 9.57
CA ASP A 20 -7.79 -7.22 10.21
C ASP A 20 -9.05 -8.08 10.22
N ALA A 21 -8.89 -9.36 9.88
CA ALA A 21 -10.01 -10.29 9.80
C ALA A 21 -10.60 -10.67 11.17
N TYR A 22 -9.83 -10.50 12.25
CA TYR A 22 -10.21 -10.90 13.60
C TYR A 22 -10.67 -9.70 14.46
N ASP A 23 -10.03 -8.54 14.28
CA ASP A 23 -10.34 -7.29 14.94
C ASP A 23 -10.98 -6.30 13.94
N LYS A 24 -12.31 -6.42 13.81
CA LYS A 24 -13.08 -5.62 12.85
C LYS A 24 -12.92 -4.12 13.10
N GLY A 25 -12.61 -3.40 12.04
CA GLY A 25 -12.35 -1.97 12.01
C GLY A 25 -10.90 -1.60 12.31
N ARG A 26 -10.03 -2.58 12.62
CA ARG A 26 -8.62 -2.33 12.88
C ARG A 26 -7.81 -2.37 11.58
N LEU A 27 -7.29 -1.21 11.19
CA LEU A 27 -6.46 -1.08 9.99
C LEU A 27 -5.04 -1.59 10.23
N MET A 28 -4.41 -2.16 9.19
CA MET A 28 -3.03 -2.67 9.24
C MET A 28 -2.02 -1.65 9.81
N GLY A 29 -2.20 -0.35 9.54
CA GLY A 29 -1.30 0.70 10.08
C GLY A 29 -1.23 0.74 11.61
N THR A 30 -2.30 0.35 12.32
CA THR A 30 -2.28 0.30 13.78
C THR A 30 -1.37 -0.81 14.32
N PHE A 31 -1.17 -1.89 13.57
CA PHE A 31 -0.20 -2.93 13.93
C PHE A 31 1.24 -2.46 13.70
N ALA A 32 1.46 -1.60 12.70
CA ALA A 32 2.76 -0.96 12.50
C ALA A 32 3.11 -0.03 13.67
N GLU A 33 2.16 0.73 14.19
CA GLU A 33 2.34 1.57 15.39
C GLU A 33 2.61 0.74 16.66
N ASP A 34 1.87 -0.36 16.86
CA ASP A 34 2.14 -1.28 17.97
C ASP A 34 3.55 -1.88 17.88
N THR A 35 3.98 -2.24 16.67
CA THR A 35 5.32 -2.77 16.39
C THR A 35 6.39 -1.71 16.65
N ALA A 36 6.20 -0.50 16.14
CA ALA A 36 7.12 0.62 16.36
C ALA A 36 7.23 0.95 17.85
N THR A 37 6.13 0.93 18.58
CA THR A 37 6.11 1.11 20.04
C THR A 37 6.82 -0.05 20.74
N HIS A 38 6.54 -1.30 20.40
CA HIS A 38 7.15 -2.46 21.05
C HIS A 38 8.68 -2.48 20.89
N TYR A 39 9.16 -2.21 19.67
CA TYR A 39 10.59 -2.21 19.35
C TYR A 39 11.26 -0.83 19.50
N GLN A 40 10.51 0.18 19.95
CA GLN A 40 10.99 1.54 20.18
C GLN A 40 11.60 2.19 18.92
N PHE A 41 11.01 1.92 17.75
CA PHE A 41 11.41 2.58 16.51
C PHE A 41 10.94 4.03 16.52
N THR A 42 11.91 4.96 16.54
CA THR A 42 11.62 6.38 16.49
C THR A 42 11.04 6.77 15.14
N ARG A 43 10.30 7.87 15.11
CA ARG A 43 9.79 8.44 13.85
C ARG A 43 10.94 8.77 12.89
N ASP A 44 12.02 9.37 13.39
CA ASP A 44 13.18 9.73 12.58
C ASP A 44 13.82 8.50 11.93
N ALA A 45 13.94 7.39 12.67
CA ALA A 45 14.49 6.14 12.12
C ALA A 45 13.59 5.54 11.02
N GLN A 46 12.26 5.65 11.18
CA GLN A 46 11.31 5.20 10.15
C GLN A 46 11.40 6.07 8.89
N ASP A 47 11.52 7.40 9.06
CA ASP A 47 11.66 8.35 7.95
C ASP A 47 13.00 8.15 7.21
N ASP A 48 14.10 7.96 7.93
CA ASP A 48 15.42 7.68 7.35
C ASP A 48 15.42 6.39 6.53
N PHE A 49 14.75 5.35 7.02
CA PHE A 49 14.58 4.10 6.28
C PHE A 49 13.75 4.30 5.01
N ALA A 50 12.65 5.04 5.10
CA ALA A 50 11.79 5.34 3.95
C ALA A 50 12.55 6.13 2.87
N LEU A 51 13.33 7.15 3.25
CA LEU A 51 14.17 7.92 2.34
C LEU A 51 15.25 7.05 1.68
N THR A 52 15.89 6.17 2.46
CA THR A 52 16.89 5.24 1.94
C THR A 52 16.27 4.27 0.93
N SER A 53 15.09 3.72 1.23
CA SER A 53 14.35 2.83 0.34
C SER A 53 13.99 3.54 -0.97
N LEU A 54 13.49 4.77 -0.89
CA LEU A 54 13.16 5.60 -2.05
C LEU A 54 14.40 5.87 -2.91
N ALA A 55 15.52 6.25 -2.31
CA ALA A 55 16.76 6.50 -3.02
C ALA A 55 17.25 5.26 -3.78
N ARG A 56 17.21 4.08 -3.14
CA ARG A 56 17.58 2.80 -3.76
C ARG A 56 16.67 2.43 -4.93
N ALA A 57 15.35 2.57 -4.75
CA ALA A 57 14.39 2.29 -5.79
C ALA A 57 14.59 3.22 -7.00
N LYS A 58 14.84 4.52 -6.75
CA LYS A 58 15.14 5.50 -7.79
C LYS A 58 16.38 5.10 -8.59
N THR A 59 17.48 4.75 -7.91
CA THR A 59 18.71 4.29 -8.58
C THR A 59 18.46 3.03 -9.41
N ALA A 60 17.78 2.02 -8.86
CA ALA A 60 17.49 0.76 -9.55
C ALA A 60 16.60 0.94 -10.81
N ILE A 61 15.74 1.96 -10.81
CA ILE A 61 14.96 2.33 -12.00
C ILE A 61 15.83 3.07 -13.02
N GLU A 62 16.70 3.98 -12.56
CA GLU A 62 17.56 4.80 -13.43
C GLU A 62 18.70 4.01 -14.10
N ASP A 63 19.21 2.98 -13.43
CA ASP A 63 20.29 2.13 -13.94
C ASP A 63 19.80 0.86 -14.64
N GLY A 64 18.48 0.65 -14.73
CA GLY A 64 17.87 -0.49 -15.41
C GLY A 64 17.93 -1.81 -14.62
N THR A 65 18.23 -1.78 -13.32
CA THR A 65 18.26 -2.99 -12.47
C THR A 65 16.94 -3.78 -12.53
N PHE A 66 15.80 -3.11 -12.70
CA PHE A 66 14.48 -3.77 -12.82
C PHE A 66 14.10 -4.20 -14.24
N ASP A 67 14.88 -3.87 -15.26
CA ASP A 67 14.57 -4.21 -16.67
C ASP A 67 14.35 -5.72 -16.90
N PRO A 68 15.08 -6.66 -16.26
CA PRO A 68 14.86 -8.08 -16.47
C PRO A 68 13.54 -8.65 -15.92
N GLU A 69 12.92 -7.99 -14.93
CA GLU A 69 11.73 -8.48 -14.23
C GLU A 69 10.43 -7.74 -14.63
N VAL A 70 10.53 -6.54 -15.18
CA VAL A 70 9.37 -5.73 -15.57
C VAL A 70 8.91 -6.08 -16.99
N THR A 71 7.75 -6.75 -17.09
CA THR A 71 7.09 -6.98 -18.38
C THR A 71 6.23 -5.77 -18.77
N PRO A 72 6.35 -5.21 -19.99
CA PRO A 72 5.57 -4.05 -20.40
C PRO A 72 4.07 -4.38 -20.49
N VAL A 73 3.23 -3.45 -20.02
CA VAL A 73 1.78 -3.51 -20.15
C VAL A 73 1.32 -2.37 -21.05
N THR A 74 0.83 -2.69 -22.25
CA THR A 74 0.31 -1.70 -23.20
C THR A 74 -1.06 -1.18 -22.77
N VAL A 75 -1.21 0.14 -22.71
CA VAL A 75 -2.46 0.81 -22.31
C VAL A 75 -3.17 1.37 -23.53
N LYS A 76 -4.36 0.84 -23.83
CA LYS A 76 -5.18 1.33 -24.95
C LYS A 76 -5.96 2.57 -24.56
N THR A 77 -5.74 3.67 -25.26
CA THR A 77 -6.52 4.91 -25.14
C THR A 77 -7.46 5.08 -26.32
N ARG A 78 -8.40 6.03 -26.21
CA ARG A 78 -9.29 6.39 -27.34
C ARG A 78 -8.53 6.87 -28.59
N LYS A 79 -7.29 7.37 -28.44
CA LYS A 79 -6.46 7.89 -29.54
C LYS A 79 -5.44 6.89 -30.06
N GLY A 80 -5.40 5.67 -29.53
CA GLY A 80 -4.41 4.65 -29.87
C GLY A 80 -3.76 4.02 -28.63
N GLU A 81 -2.79 3.15 -28.86
CA GLU A 81 -2.04 2.45 -27.81
C GLU A 81 -0.92 3.35 -27.27
N VAL A 82 -0.68 3.29 -25.96
CA VAL A 82 0.38 3.96 -25.22
C VAL A 82 1.15 2.93 -24.40
#